data_AF-A0A965XN85-F1
#
_entry.id   AF-A0A965XN85-F1
#
_cell.length_a   1.000
_cell.length_b   1.000
_cell.length_c   1.000
_cell.angle_alpha   90.00
_cell.angle_beta   90.00
_cell.angle_gamma   90.00
#
_symmetry.space_group_name_H-M   'P 1'
#
loop_
_entity.id
_entity.type
_entity.pdbx_description
1 polymer ?
#
loop_
_entity_poly.entity_id
_entity_poly.type
_entity_poly.pdbx_seq_one_letter_code
_entity_poly.pdbx_strand_id
1 'polypeptide(L)'
;MLSLIKSAKAKHQDRSNWIMENEWTYYIVTWYELIDTGNIQFWKENETKVYSLSEAREIKEAKEIITEHKAEIRKITEITKIIA
;
A
#
# COMPACT_ATOMS: atom_id res chain seq x y z
N MET A 1 -29.61 55.66 -35.09
CA MET A 1 -29.15 55.31 -33.74
C MET A 1 -30.04 54.19 -33.21
N LEU A 2 -29.48 52.99 -32.99
CA LEU A 2 -30.06 51.93 -32.17
C LEU A 2 -28.86 51.20 -31.53
N SER A 3 -28.68 51.43 -30.24
CA SER A 3 -27.65 50.82 -29.40
C SER A 3 -28.13 49.49 -28.80
N LEU A 4 -27.15 48.73 -28.28
CA LEU A 4 -27.26 47.59 -27.35
C LEU A 4 -27.51 46.25 -28.07
N ILE A 5 -26.83 45.14 -27.76
CA ILE A 5 -26.39 44.64 -26.44
C ILE A 5 -25.04 43.90 -26.60
N LYS A 6 -24.11 44.13 -25.67
CA LYS A 6 -22.85 43.38 -25.55
C LYS A 6 -23.16 41.90 -25.28
N SER A 7 -22.77 40.99 -26.17
CA SER A 7 -22.72 39.57 -25.82
C SER A 7 -21.46 39.31 -24.98
N ALA A 8 -21.62 39.33 -23.66
CA ALA A 8 -20.59 38.84 -22.76
C ALA A 8 -20.51 37.32 -22.93
N LYS A 9 -19.46 36.86 -23.61
CA LYS A 9 -19.14 35.44 -23.77
C LYS A 9 -18.78 34.90 -22.37
N ALA A 10 -19.77 34.34 -21.67
CA ALA A 10 -19.53 33.69 -20.39
C ALA A 10 -18.56 32.53 -20.61
N LYS A 11 -17.34 32.65 -20.05
CA LYS A 11 -16.39 31.54 -19.96
C LYS A 11 -16.98 30.56 -18.95
N HIS A 12 -17.61 29.50 -19.44
CA HIS A 12 -17.94 28.35 -18.61
C HIS A 12 -16.60 27.70 -18.22
N GLN A 13 -16.15 27.93 -17.00
CA GLN A 13 -15.01 27.22 -16.45
C GLN A 13 -15.53 25.84 -16.03
N ASP A 14 -15.21 24.82 -16.83
CA ASP A 14 -15.52 23.44 -16.51
C ASP A 14 -14.74 23.06 -15.25
N ARG A 15 -15.44 22.91 -14.12
CA ARG A 15 -14.87 22.39 -12.88
C ARG A 15 -15.08 20.88 -12.88
N SER A 16 -14.40 20.20 -13.78
CA SER A 16 -14.28 18.75 -13.73
C SER A 16 -13.43 18.41 -12.51
N ASN A 17 -14.01 17.77 -11.49
CA ASN A 17 -13.23 17.18 -10.40
C ASN A 17 -12.26 16.18 -11.02
N TRP A 18 -10.96 16.39 -10.83
CA TRP A 18 -9.96 15.45 -11.31
C TRP A 18 -9.93 14.27 -10.36
N ILE A 19 -10.24 13.09 -10.89
CA ILE A 19 -10.08 11.84 -10.16
C ILE A 19 -8.68 11.33 -10.46
N MET A 20 -7.80 11.31 -9.47
CA MET A 20 -6.49 10.64 -9.56
C MET A 20 -6.57 9.27 -8.91
N GLU A 21 -6.17 8.23 -9.64
CA GLU A 21 -6.07 6.86 -9.12
C GLU A 21 -4.59 6.47 -9.08
N ASN A 22 -4.10 6.11 -7.89
CA ASN A 22 -2.76 5.54 -7.71
C ASN A 22 -2.88 4.08 -7.29
N GLU A 23 -2.13 3.21 -7.96
CA GLU A 23 -2.00 1.79 -7.61
C GLU A 23 -0.61 1.52 -7.04
N TRP A 24 -0.55 0.95 -5.84
CA TRP A 24 0.70 0.56 -5.17
C TRP A 24 0.68 -0.93 -4.92
N THR A 25 1.71 -1.64 -5.39
CA THR A 25 1.91 -3.05 -5.08
C THR A 25 3.07 -3.22 -4.10
N TYR A 26 2.87 -4.01 -3.06
CA TYR A 26 3.90 -4.38 -2.09
C TYR A 26 3.70 -5.81 -1.59
N TYR A 27 4.64 -6.29 -0.80
CA TYR A 27 4.63 -7.63 -0.21
C TYR A 27 4.73 -7.53 1.31
N ILE A 28 3.94 -8.35 2.00
CA ILE A 28 4.04 -8.57 3.45
C ILE A 28 4.69 -9.92 3.66
N VAL A 29 5.78 -9.95 4.41
CA VAL A 29 6.40 -11.19 4.89
C VAL A 29 6.00 -11.39 6.34
N THR A 30 5.39 -12.53 6.68
CA THR A 30 4.97 -12.89 8.03
C THR A 30 5.74 -14.12 8.51
N TRP A 31 6.24 -14.12 9.74
CA TRP A 31 6.93 -15.26 10.36
C TRP A 31 6.64 -15.32 11.87
N TYR A 32 6.93 -16.47 12.48
CA TYR A 32 6.73 -16.68 13.91
C TYR A 32 8.06 -16.86 14.62
N GLU A 33 8.24 -16.18 15.75
CA GLU A 33 9.41 -16.33 16.62
C GLU A 33 8.95 -16.92 17.96
N LEU A 34 9.70 -17.90 18.48
CA LEU A 34 9.48 -18.43 19.82
C LEU A 34 10.01 -17.41 20.83
N ILE A 35 9.13 -16.91 21.68
CA ILE A 35 9.51 -16.07 22.81
C ILE A 35 9.47 -16.94 24.07
N ASP A 36 10.63 -17.10 24.69
CA ASP A 36 10.78 -17.76 25.98
C ASP A 36 11.04 -16.70 27.06
N THR A 37 10.14 -16.64 28.05
CA THR A 37 10.24 -15.72 29.19
C THR A 37 10.70 -16.43 30.47
N GLY A 38 11.16 -17.68 30.37
CA GLY A 38 11.55 -18.55 31.48
C GLY A 38 10.38 -19.27 32.15
N ASN A 39 9.21 -18.63 32.25
CA ASN A 39 8.01 -19.22 32.83
C ASN A 39 6.97 -19.64 31.78
N ILE A 40 6.98 -19.00 30.62
CA ILE A 40 6.01 -19.21 29.55
C ILE A 40 6.75 -19.11 28.21
N GLN A 41 6.46 -20.07 27.35
CA GLN A 41 6.82 -20.05 25.94
C GLN A 41 5.59 -19.73 25.10
N PHE A 42 5.72 -18.79 24.16
CA PHE A 42 4.66 -18.47 23.22
C PHE A 42 5.23 -18.07 21.86
N TRP A 43 4.45 -18.34 20.82
CA TRP A 43 4.77 -17.92 19.45
C TRP A 43 4.30 -16.50 19.22
N LYS A 44 5.22 -15.64 18.77
CA LYS A 44 4.92 -14.27 18.38
C LYS A 44 4.94 -14.15 16.86
N GLU A 45 3.82 -13.72 16.30
CA GLU A 45 3.76 -13.31 14.89
C GLU A 45 4.52 -12.00 14.69
N ASN A 46 5.36 -11.95 13.66
CA ASN A 46 6.03 -10.74 13.21
C ASN A 46 5.74 -10.55 11.71
N GLU A 47 5.71 -9.29 11.27
CA GLU A 47 5.52 -8.96 9.86
C GLU A 47 6.41 -7.81 9.41
N THR A 48 6.72 -7.76 8.11
CA THR A 48 7.38 -6.62 7.48
C THR A 48 6.84 -6.35 6.08
N LYS A 49 6.80 -5.08 5.69
CA LYS A 49 6.34 -4.58 4.39
C LYS A 49 7.55 -4.24 3.53
N VAL A 50 7.60 -4.79 2.32
CA VAL A 50 8.65 -4.51 1.33
C VAL A 50 8.05 -4.29 -0.06
N TYR A 51 8.71 -3.51 -0.90
CA TYR A 51 8.20 -3.16 -2.23
C TYR A 51 8.78 -4.04 -3.36
N SER A 52 9.73 -4.93 -3.05
CA SER A 52 10.26 -5.91 -3.99
C SER A 52 9.93 -7.34 -3.59
N LEU A 53 9.59 -8.17 -4.59
CA LEU A 53 9.43 -9.62 -4.38
C LEU A 53 10.76 -10.30 -4.06
N SER A 54 11.89 -9.79 -4.59
CA SER A 54 13.21 -10.36 -4.28
C SER A 54 13.54 -10.19 -2.80
N GLU A 55 13.37 -8.97 -2.30
CA GLU A 55 13.59 -8.63 -0.89
C GLU A 55 12.66 -9.44 0.02
N ALA A 56 11.39 -9.61 -0.37
CA ALA A 56 10.45 -10.44 0.36
C ALA A 56 10.93 -11.90 0.50
N ARG A 57 11.52 -12.45 -0.58
CA ARG A 57 12.08 -13.82 -0.58
C ARG A 57 13.33 -13.93 0.28
N GLU A 58 14.23 -12.97 0.18
CA GLU A 58 15.46 -12.93 1.01
C GLU A 58 15.11 -12.89 2.50
N ILE A 59 14.15 -12.06 2.90
CA ILE A 59 13.67 -12.00 4.29
C ILE A 59 13.02 -13.32 4.70
N LYS A 60 12.18 -13.89 3.84
CA LYS A 60 11.53 -15.18 4.11
C LYS A 60 12.56 -16.27 4.38
N GLU A 61 13.51 -16.46 3.48
CA GLU A 61 14.55 -17.49 3.61
C GLU A 61 15.39 -17.28 4.87
N ALA A 62 15.82 -16.04 5.14
CA ALA A 62 16.58 -15.72 6.34
C ALA A 62 15.80 -16.03 7.62
N LYS A 63 14.50 -15.70 7.67
CA LYS A 63 13.67 -15.96 8.84
C LYS A 63 13.33 -17.44 9.02
N GLU A 64 13.10 -18.18 7.95
CA GLU A 64 12.90 -19.64 8.03
C GLU A 64 14.14 -20.35 8.59
N ILE A 65 15.35 -19.90 8.24
CA ILE A 65 16.60 -20.44 8.79
C ILE A 65 16.75 -20.12 10.28
N ILE A 66 16.47 -18.88 10.69
CA ILE A 66 16.66 -18.44 12.08
C ILE A 66 15.61 -19.04 13.02
N THR A 67 14.37 -19.12 12.57
CA THR A 67 13.23 -19.52 13.41
C THR A 67 12.90 -21.01 13.29
N GLU A 68 13.48 -21.70 12.31
CA GLU A 68 13.14 -23.08 11.91
C GLU A 68 11.64 -23.25 11.61
N HIS A 69 10.92 -22.15 11.37
CA HIS A 69 9.49 -22.10 11.12
C HIS A 69 9.21 -21.46 9.77
N LYS A 70 8.16 -21.94 9.10
CA LYS A 70 7.76 -21.45 7.79
C LYS A 70 7.34 -19.98 7.87
N ALA A 71 7.84 -19.17 6.94
CA ALA A 71 7.42 -17.80 6.73
C ALA A 71 6.54 -17.70 5.48
N GLU A 72 5.65 -16.71 5.46
CA GLU A 72 4.68 -16.52 4.40
C GLU A 72 4.87 -15.17 3.71
N ILE A 73 4.71 -15.14 2.39
CA ILE A 73 4.72 -13.90 1.61
C ILE A 73 3.33 -13.68 1.04
N ARG A 74 2.75 -12.51 1.30
CA ARG A 74 1.47 -12.06 0.75
C ARG A 74 1.70 -10.86 -0.15
N LYS A 75 1.22 -10.91 -1.38
CA LYS A 75 1.21 -9.75 -2.30
C LYS A 75 -0.02 -8.90 -2.03
N ILE A 76 0.16 -7.62 -1.81
CA ILE A 76 -0.91 -6.64 -1.61
C ILE A 76 -0.86 -5.61 -2.73
N THR A 77 -2.04 -5.24 -3.24
CA THR A 77 -2.22 -4.16 -4.20
C THR A 77 -3.26 -3.20 -3.63
N GLU A 78 -2.84 -1.97 -3.34
CA GLU A 78 -3.69 -0.90 -2.82
C GLU A 78 -4.00 0.09 -3.94
N ILE A 79 -5.29 0.38 -4.14
CA ILE A 79 -5.75 1.39 -5.08
C ILE A 79 -6.29 2.57 -4.26
N THR A 80 -5.65 3.73 -4.38
CA THR A 80 -6.07 4.97 -3.72
C THR A 80 -6.67 5.92 -4.75
N LYS A 81 -7.91 6.36 -4.50
CA LYS A 81 -8.65 7.30 -5.36
C LYS A 81 -8.74 8.66 -4.67
N ILE A 82 -8.12 9.67 -5.26
CA ILE A 82 -8.12 11.05 -4.77
C ILE A 82 -9.06 11.87 -5.67
N ILE A 83 -10.04 12.55 -5.06
CA ILE A 83 -10.96 13.45 -5.75
C ILE A 83 -10.53 14.88 -5.41
N ALA A 84 -10.12 15.66 -6.42
CA ALA A 84 -9.68 17.05 -6.32
C ALA A 84 -10.81 18.05 -6.61
#